data_AF-A0A925BVU6-F1
#
_entry.id   AF-A0A925BVU6-F1
#
_cell.length_a   1.000
_cell.length_b   1.000
_cell.length_c   1.000
_cell.angle_alpha   90.00
_cell.angle_beta   90.00
_cell.angle_gamma   90.00
#
_symmetry.space_group_name_H-M   'P 1'
#
loop_
_entity.id
_entity.type
_entity.pdbx_description
1 polymer ?
#
loop_
_entity_poly.entity_id
_entity_poly.type
_entity_poly.pdbx_seq_one_letter_code
_entity_poly.pdbx_strand_id
1 'polypeptide(L)' 'MKDGSANAGIVKSKTETDIEMVMPGGNKINIKTSDIDAMQQLKKSMMPEGLYKSFSKQDMANLLDYLGAMKKK' A
#
# COMPACT_ATOMS: atom_id res chain seq x y z
N MET A 1 6.86 8.03 -13.79
CA MET A 1 7.87 7.04 -14.25
C MET A 1 8.58 7.63 -15.46
N LYS A 2 9.80 7.19 -15.78
CA LYS A 2 10.54 7.72 -16.94
C LYS A 2 9.87 7.44 -18.29
N ASP A 3 9.03 6.40 -18.34
CA ASP A 3 8.19 6.05 -19.50
C ASP A 3 6.87 6.87 -19.58
N GLY A 4 6.66 7.83 -18.68
CA GLY A 4 5.45 8.64 -18.60
C GLY A 4 4.29 8.02 -17.82
N SER A 5 4.40 6.77 -17.37
CA SER A 5 3.37 6.12 -16.55
C SER A 5 3.37 6.62 -15.10
N ALA A 6 2.26 6.39 -14.39
CA ALA A 6 2.12 6.68 -12.97
C ALA A 6 1.51 5.48 -12.24
N ASN A 7 2.20 5.02 -11.18
CA ASN A 7 1.78 3.92 -10.34
C ASN A 7 1.47 4.43 -8.93
N ALA A 8 0.37 3.96 -8.33
CA ALA A 8 -0.02 4.28 -6.97
C ALA A 8 -0.25 3.00 -6.17
N GLY A 9 0.39 2.90 -5.01
CA GLY A 9 0.38 1.70 -4.19
C GLY A 9 1.08 1.90 -2.85
N ILE A 10 1.10 0.83 -2.04
CA ILE A 10 1.81 0.77 -0.76
C ILE A 10 3.20 0.20 -1.02
N VAL A 11 4.26 0.90 -0.61
CA VAL A 11 5.62 0.36 -0.68
C VAL A 11 5.78 -0.73 0.40
N LYS A 12 5.94 -1.98 -0.03
CA LYS A 12 6.14 -3.14 0.86
C LYS A 12 7.60 -3.33 1.20
N SER A 13 8.49 -3.09 0.25
CA SER A 13 9.94 -3.06 0.48
C SER A 13 10.62 -2.09 -0.48
N LYS A 14 11.75 -1.53 -0.05
CA LYS A 14 12.58 -0.63 -0.85
C LYS A 14 14.04 -0.95 -0.58
N THR A 15 14.76 -1.33 -1.63
CA THR A 15 16.21 -1.49 -1.62
C THR A 15 16.84 -0.38 -2.48
N GLU A 16 18.16 -0.43 -2.68
CA GLU A 16 18.87 0.52 -3.55
C GLU A 16 18.42 0.39 -5.02
N THR A 17 18.16 -0.84 -5.48
CA THR A 17 17.87 -1.14 -6.89
C THR A 17 16.39 -1.38 -7.17
N ASP A 18 15.61 -1.78 -6.16
CA ASP A 18 14.25 -2.31 -6.37
C ASP A 18 13.24 -1.73 -5.37
N ILE A 19 12.01 -1.57 -5.82
CA ILE A 19 10.86 -1.23 -5.00
C ILE A 19 9.76 -2.27 -5.25
N GLU A 20 9.38 -2.97 -4.19
CA GLU A 20 8.17 -3.81 -4.20
C GLU A 20 6.98 -2.96 -3.75
N MET A 21 6.02 -2.77 -4.64
CA MET A 21 4.80 -2.03 -4.37
C MET A 21 3.58 -2.95 -4.44
N VAL A 22 2.65 -2.77 -3.51
CA VAL A 22 1.36 -3.47 -3.46
C VAL A 22 0.26 -2.49 -3.87
N MET A 23 -0.43 -2.80 -4.96
CA MET A 23 -1.55 -2.03 -5.49
C MET A 23 -2.86 -2.37 -4.76
N PRO A 24 -3.88 -1.51 -4.85
CA PRO A 24 -5.24 -1.88 -4.44
C PRO A 24 -5.66 -3.21 -5.07
N GLY A 25 -6.28 -4.10 -4.26
CA GLY A 25 -6.59 -5.47 -4.67
C GLY A 25 -5.48 -6.50 -4.42
N GLY A 26 -4.32 -6.09 -3.91
CA GLY A 26 -3.25 -6.99 -3.45
C GLY A 26 -2.23 -7.40 -4.51
N ASN A 27 -2.36 -6.91 -5.73
CA ASN A 27 -1.39 -7.14 -6.80
C ASN A 27 -0.03 -6.53 -6.44
N LYS A 28 1.05 -7.27 -6.67
CA LYS A 28 2.43 -6.84 -6.41
C LYS A 28 3.11 -6.46 -7.72
N ILE A 29 3.82 -5.35 -7.71
CA ILE A 29 4.69 -4.94 -8.82
C ILE A 29 6.08 -4.67 -8.27
N ASN A 30 7.10 -5.04 -9.04
CA ASN A 30 8.48 -4.69 -8.76
C ASN A 30 8.92 -3.61 -9.76
N ILE A 31 9.47 -2.52 -9.24
CA ILE A 31 9.91 -1.35 -10.01
C ILE A 31 11.39 -1.14 -9.73
N LYS A 32 12.21 -1.04 -10.79
CA LYS A 32 13.61 -0.64 -10.62
C LYS A 32 13.68 0.83 -10.24
N THR A 33 14.52 1.17 -9.27
CA THR A 33 14.74 2.57 -8.87
C THR A 33 15.26 3.42 -10.03
N SER A 34 15.98 2.82 -10.98
CA SER A 34 16.44 3.45 -12.22
C SER A 34 15.30 3.94 -13.12
N ASP A 35 14.10 3.39 -13.00
CA ASP A 35 12.97 3.66 -13.90
C ASP A 35 12.03 4.73 -13.31
N ILE A 36 12.30 5.15 -12.06
CA ILE A 36 11.54 6.16 -11.34
C ILE A 36 12.05 7.54 -11.75
N ASP A 37 11.11 8.39 -12.15
CA ASP A 37 11.38 9.79 -12.44
C ASP A 37 11.17 10.65 -11.19
N ALA A 38 10.00 10.51 -10.56
CA ALA A 38 9.68 11.11 -9.27
C ALA A 38 8.86 10.16 -8.40
N MET A 39 9.02 10.27 -7.08
CA MET A 39 8.22 9.57 -6.09
C MET A 39 7.60 10.60 -5.13
N GLN A 40 6.29 10.53 -4.94
CA GLN A 40 5.55 11.43 -4.05
C GLN A 40 4.70 10.64 -3.06
N GLN A 41 4.70 11.08 -1.81
CA GLN A 41 3.80 10.53 -0.80
C GLN A 41 2.40 11.12 -0.99
N LEU A 42 1.39 10.24 -1.07
CA LEU A 42 0.00 10.66 -1.14
C LEU A 42 -0.40 11.36 0.17
N LYS A 43 -1.06 12.52 0.07
CA LYS A 43 -1.56 13.28 1.22
C LYS A 43 -2.78 12.62 1.89
N LYS A 44 -3.49 11.76 1.15
CA LYS A 44 -4.67 11.04 1.61
C LYS A 44 -4.37 9.57 1.72
N SER A 45 -5.03 8.91 2.68
CA SER A 45 -4.94 7.45 2.83
C SER A 45 -5.44 6.76 1.55
N MET A 46 -4.80 5.64 1.21
CA MET A 46 -5.31 4.74 0.17
C MET A 46 -6.52 3.92 0.67
N MET A 47 -6.84 3.94 1.96
CA MET A 47 -8.09 3.39 2.48
C MET A 47 -9.24 4.35 2.11
N PRO A 48 -10.18 3.95 1.24
CA PRO A 48 -11.28 4.81 0.85
C PRO A 48 -12.15 5.18 2.06
N GLU A 49 -12.64 6.41 2.08
CA GLU A 49 -13.61 6.82 3.09
C GLU A 49 -14.85 5.92 3.04
N GLY A 50 -15.32 5.49 4.20
CA GLY A 50 -16.50 4.64 4.30
C GLY A 50 -16.27 3.17 3.95
N LEU A 51 -15.06 2.73 3.58
CA LEU A 51 -14.77 1.30 3.36
C LEU A 51 -15.16 0.45 4.59
N TYR A 52 -14.94 0.96 5.79
CA TYR A 52 -15.33 0.28 7.04
C TYR A 52 -16.83 0.02 7.17
N LYS A 53 -17.69 0.73 6.43
CA LYS A 53 -19.15 0.58 6.50
C LYS A 53 -19.64 -0.71 5.85
N SER A 54 -18.85 -1.32 4.96
CA SER A 54 -19.19 -2.61 4.35
C SER A 54 -18.89 -3.80 5.26
N PHE A 55 -18.20 -3.59 6.38
CA PHE A 55 -17.85 -4.63 7.34
C PHE A 55 -18.90 -4.71 8.45
N SER A 56 -19.18 -5.92 8.93
CA SER A 56 -19.90 -6.05 10.19
C SER A 56 -19.02 -5.55 11.34
N LYS A 57 -19.65 -5.21 12.47
CA LYS A 57 -18.91 -4.81 13.68
C LYS A 57 -17.93 -5.91 14.12
N GLN A 58 -18.31 -7.18 13.96
CA GLN A 58 -17.48 -8.32 14.33
C GLN A 58 -16.28 -8.46 13.40
N ASP A 59 -16.48 -8.31 12.09
CA ASP A 59 -15.36 -8.38 11.12
C ASP A 59 -14.36 -7.26 11.36
N MET A 60 -14.84 -6.06 11.72
CA MET A 60 -13.96 -4.96 12.10
C MET A 60 -13.20 -5.27 13.39
N ALA A 61 -13.85 -5.82 14.41
CA ALA A 61 -13.17 -6.23 15.65
C ALA A 61 -12.08 -7.27 15.37
N ASN A 62 -12.38 -8.29 14.56
CA ASN A 62 -11.43 -9.33 14.16
C ASN A 62 -10.24 -8.75 13.39
N LEU A 63 -10.49 -7.81 12.48
CA LEU A 63 -9.44 -7.13 11.72
C LEU A 63 -8.54 -6.30 12.65
N LEU A 64 -9.11 -5.54 13.57
CA LEU A 64 -8.36 -4.74 14.54
C LEU A 64 -7.50 -5.62 15.45
N ASP A 65 -8.03 -6.77 15.89
CA ASP A 65 -7.29 -7.73 16.70
C ASP A 65 -6.11 -8.33 15.92
N TYR A 66 -6.34 -8.76 14.67
CA TYR A 66 -5.29 -9.26 13.79
C TYR A 66 -4.18 -8.21 13.54
N LEU A 67 -4.55 -6.97 13.24
CA LEU A 67 -3.58 -5.88 13.05
C LEU A 67 -2.83 -5.55 14.35
N GLY A 68 -3.52 -5.61 15.49
CA GLY A 68 -2.93 -5.42 16.83
C GLY A 68 -1.88 -6.47 17.15
N ALA A 69 -2.14 -7.74 16.86
CA ALA A 69 -1.20 -8.84 17.04
C ALA A 69 0.06 -8.73 16.17
N MET A 70 -0.03 -8.03 15.03
CA MET A 70 1.10 -7.83 14.10
C MET A 70 1.99 -6.61 14.41
N LYS A 71 1.62 -5.75 15.37
CA LYS A 71 2.55 -4.70 15.82
C LYS A 71 3.77 -5.35 16.46
N LYS A 72 4.91 -5.28 15.78
CA LYS A 72 6.21 -5.57 16.41
C LYS A 72 6.39 -4.62 17.58
N LYS A 73 6.78 -5.16 18.74
CA LYS A 73 7.17 -4.38 19.92
C LYS A 73 8.38 -3.51 19.62
#